data_AF-A0AAX2I1E1-F1
#
_entry.id   AF-A0AAX2I1E1-F1
#
_cell.length_a   1.000
_cell.length_b   1.000
_cell.length_c   1.000
_cell.angle_alpha   90.00
_cell.angle_beta   90.00
_cell.angle_gamma   90.00
#
_symmetry.space_group_name_H-M   'P 1'
#
loop_
_entity.id
_entity.type
_entity.pdbx_description
1 polymer ?
#
loop_
_entity_poly.entity_id
_entity_poly.type
_entity_poly.pdbx_seq_one_letter_code
_entity_poly.pdbx_strand_id
1 'polypeptide(L)'
;MSQPQEYQRIGGWLLAPLAYLIVTLLSASLMLVLYAMAITTPASREYLVTNTQAFTLQWYFSVVTTLVMWLYTLWIIWLFCSRSRRFPKLFILWLLLTVLLALKAFAFSPISDEIALKTLGWPLLAAAIFVPYIKRSQRVKHTFTER
;
A
#
# COMPACT_ATOMS: atom_id res chain seq x y z
N MET A 1 -32.37 -10.18 -34.58
CA MET A 1 -31.91 -9.02 -33.78
C MET A 1 -30.77 -9.47 -32.89
N SER A 2 -29.55 -9.32 -33.38
CA SER A 2 -28.32 -9.66 -32.67
C SER A 2 -28.07 -8.56 -31.63
N GLN A 3 -28.25 -8.85 -30.34
CA GLN A 3 -27.90 -7.90 -29.30
C GLN A 3 -26.38 -7.66 -29.37
N PRO A 4 -25.91 -6.41 -29.55
CA PRO A 4 -24.49 -6.14 -29.47
C PRO A 4 -24.05 -6.45 -28.05
N GLN A 5 -23.12 -7.40 -27.90
CA GLN A 5 -22.39 -7.61 -26.65
C GLN A 5 -21.72 -6.28 -26.30
N GLU A 6 -22.34 -5.50 -25.42
CA GLU A 6 -21.67 -4.40 -24.73
C GLU A 6 -20.50 -5.03 -24.00
N TYR A 7 -19.32 -4.92 -24.61
CA TYR A 7 -18.05 -5.10 -23.94
C TYR A 7 -18.08 -4.08 -22.81
N GLN A 8 -18.49 -4.51 -21.62
CA GLN A 8 -18.56 -3.71 -20.41
C GLN A 8 -17.12 -3.27 -20.11
N ARG A 9 -16.68 -2.18 -20.75
CA ARG A 9 -15.36 -1.59 -20.57
C ARG A 9 -15.19 -1.43 -19.08
N ILE A 10 -14.09 -1.98 -18.55
CA ILE A 10 -13.60 -1.68 -17.20
C ILE A 10 -13.26 -0.18 -17.22
N GLY A 11 -14.29 0.65 -17.05
CA GLY A 11 -14.27 2.03 -17.53
C GLY A 11 -14.43 3.00 -16.38
N GLY A 12 -13.40 3.80 -16.16
CA GLY A 12 -13.42 5.01 -15.33
C GLY A 12 -12.92 4.76 -13.91
N TRP A 13 -13.73 5.09 -12.92
CA TRP A 13 -13.30 5.28 -11.52
C TRP A 13 -12.68 4.04 -10.84
N LEU A 14 -12.85 2.82 -11.37
CA LEU A 14 -12.20 1.61 -10.86
C LEU A 14 -10.66 1.65 -11.04
N LEU A 15 -10.18 2.48 -11.96
CA LEU A 15 -8.75 2.70 -12.19
C LEU A 15 -8.10 3.53 -11.08
N ALA A 16 -8.85 4.31 -10.30
CA ALA A 16 -8.26 5.13 -9.24
C ALA A 16 -7.64 4.29 -8.11
N PRO A 17 -8.33 3.26 -7.56
CA PRO A 17 -7.70 2.31 -6.63
C PRO A 17 -6.51 1.57 -7.24
N LEU A 18 -6.59 1.21 -8.53
CA LEU A 18 -5.49 0.52 -9.22
C LEU A 18 -4.27 1.44 -9.37
N ALA A 19 -4.47 2.69 -9.80
CA ALA A 19 -3.42 3.69 -9.92
C ALA A 19 -2.75 3.95 -8.58
N TYR A 20 -3.54 4.05 -7.50
CA TYR A 20 -3.01 4.16 -6.14
C TYR A 20 -2.14 2.94 -5.76
N LEU A 21 -2.58 1.72 -6.08
CA LEU A 21 -1.79 0.50 -5.85
C LEU A 21 -0.49 0.48 -6.64
N ILE A 22 -0.51 0.93 -7.90
CA ILE A 22 0.69 0.99 -8.74
C ILE A 22 1.68 2.02 -8.18
N VAL A 23 1.21 3.21 -7.80
CA VAL A 23 2.06 4.24 -7.19
C VAL A 23 2.65 3.74 -5.87
N THR A 24 1.84 3.13 -5.01
CA THR A 24 2.33 2.56 -3.73
C THR A 24 3.32 1.42 -3.94
N LEU A 25 3.10 0.56 -4.93
CA LEU A 25 4.04 -0.50 -5.31
C LEU A 25 5.38 0.09 -5.78
N LEU A 26 5.33 1.12 -6.62
CA LEU A 26 6.53 1.79 -7.14
C LEU A 26 7.32 2.47 -6.00
N SER A 27 6.63 3.19 -5.12
CA SER A 27 7.25 3.77 -3.91
C SER A 27 7.88 2.70 -3.01
N ALA A 28 7.18 1.58 -2.76
CA ALA A 28 7.71 0.49 -1.95
C ALA A 28 8.91 -0.20 -2.62
N SER A 29 8.89 -0.36 -3.95
CA SER A 29 10.02 -0.91 -4.71
C SER A 29 11.26 0.00 -4.61
N LEU A 30 11.08 1.31 -4.71
CA LEU A 30 12.16 2.28 -4.50
C LEU A 30 12.72 2.19 -3.08
N MET A 31 11.86 2.08 -2.07
CA MET A 31 12.27 1.92 -0.67
C MET A 31 13.11 0.64 -0.46
N LEU A 32 12.71 -0.48 -1.08
CA LEU A 32 13.47 -1.73 -1.03
C LEU A 32 14.83 -1.60 -1.72
N VAL A 33 14.91 -0.87 -2.84
CA VAL A 33 16.19 -0.56 -3.50
C VAL A 33 17.08 0.28 -2.57
N LEU A 34 16.53 1.30 -1.89
CA LEU A 34 17.28 2.10 -0.92
C LEU A 34 17.80 1.25 0.24
N TYR A 35 16.99 0.32 0.77
CA TYR A 35 17.45 -0.62 1.79
C TYR A 35 18.52 -1.58 1.27
N ALA A 36 18.39 -2.09 0.04
CA ALA A 36 19.41 -2.93 -0.57
C ALA A 36 20.73 -2.17 -0.75
N MET A 37 20.67 -0.90 -1.16
CA MET A 37 21.83 -0.02 -1.28
C MET A 37 22.48 0.28 0.08
N ALA A 38 21.67 0.42 1.14
CA ALA A 38 22.17 0.55 2.51
C ALA A 38 22.92 -0.71 2.98
N ILE A 39 22.55 -1.89 2.47
CA ILE A 39 23.31 -3.11 2.70
C ILE A 39 24.55 -3.13 1.82
N THR A 40 24.54 -2.73 0.55
CA THR A 40 25.73 -2.87 -0.32
C THR A 40 26.83 -1.85 -0.04
N THR A 41 26.49 -0.68 0.49
CA THR A 41 27.45 0.40 0.74
C THR A 41 28.24 0.14 2.03
N PRO A 42 29.59 0.13 2.00
CA PRO A 42 30.42 -0.22 3.16
C PRO A 42 30.26 0.77 4.32
N ALA A 43 30.12 2.06 4.04
CA ALA A 43 29.89 3.08 5.07
C ALA A 43 28.61 2.83 5.87
N SER A 44 27.49 2.50 5.21
CA SER A 44 26.21 2.23 5.90
C SER A 44 26.20 0.88 6.62
N ARG A 45 26.93 -0.14 6.12
CA ARG A 45 27.13 -1.38 6.87
C ARG A 45 27.81 -1.13 8.20
N GLU A 46 28.87 -0.32 8.18
CA GLU A 46 29.62 0.02 9.38
C GLU A 46 28.72 0.75 10.38
N TYR A 47 27.90 1.71 9.93
CA TYR A 47 26.86 2.31 10.78
C TYR A 47 25.87 1.28 11.33
N LEU A 48 25.37 0.33 10.55
CA LEU A 48 24.40 -0.68 11.04
C LEU A 48 24.99 -1.64 12.09
N VAL A 49 26.30 -1.90 12.03
CA VAL A 49 27.02 -2.81 12.96
C VAL A 49 27.57 -2.06 14.18
N THR A 50 27.95 -0.80 14.03
CA THR A 50 28.54 0.02 15.11
C THR A 50 27.51 0.73 15.98
N ASN A 51 26.28 0.95 15.49
CA ASN A 51 25.21 1.59 16.26
C ASN A 51 24.58 0.63 17.29
N THR A 52 23.84 1.22 18.22
CA THR A 52 23.09 0.50 19.28
C THR A 52 22.19 -0.58 18.69
N GLN A 53 22.18 -1.77 19.31
CA GLN A 53 21.37 -2.93 18.90
C GLN A 53 19.89 -2.59 18.63
N ALA A 54 19.31 -1.63 19.35
CA ALA A 54 17.95 -1.13 19.14
C ALA A 54 17.74 -0.49 17.75
N PHE A 55 18.72 0.26 17.25
CA PHE A 55 18.68 0.87 15.92
C PHE A 55 18.72 -0.18 14.82
N THR A 56 19.62 -1.16 14.94
CA THR A 56 19.75 -2.26 13.99
C THR A 56 18.46 -3.08 13.91
N LEU A 57 17.83 -3.39 15.06
CA LEU A 57 16.53 -4.07 15.12
C LEU A 57 15.41 -3.25 14.47
N GLN A 58 15.35 -1.93 14.71
CA GLN A 58 14.38 -1.05 14.09
C GLN A 58 14.54 -1.00 12.56
N TRP A 59 15.78 -1.00 12.07
CA TRP A 59 16.06 -1.05 10.63
C TRP A 59 15.58 -2.36 10.01
N TYR A 60 15.92 -3.52 10.59
CA TYR A 60 15.43 -4.82 10.11
C TYR A 60 13.90 -4.91 10.14
N PHE A 61 13.27 -4.41 11.21
CA PHE A 61 11.81 -4.38 11.31
C PHE A 61 11.17 -3.53 10.22
N SER A 62 11.80 -2.41 9.87
CA SER A 62 11.36 -1.54 8.77
C SER A 62 11.48 -2.24 7.42
N VAL A 63 12.60 -2.93 7.15
CA VAL A 63 12.79 -3.72 5.92
C VAL A 63 11.73 -4.82 5.81
N VAL A 64 11.51 -5.60 6.86
CA VAL A 64 10.52 -6.68 6.88
C VAL A 64 9.11 -6.13 6.67
N THR A 65 8.76 -5.04 7.37
CA THR A 65 7.45 -4.40 7.21
C THR A 65 7.26 -3.91 5.79
N THR A 66 8.24 -3.22 5.20
CA THR A 66 8.17 -2.76 3.81
C THR A 66 8.03 -3.92 2.83
N LEU A 67 8.73 -5.04 3.06
CA LEU A 67 8.65 -6.22 2.20
C LEU A 67 7.28 -6.91 2.28
N VAL A 68 6.72 -7.07 3.50
CA VAL A 68 5.36 -7.57 3.71
C VAL A 68 4.35 -6.67 2.99
N MET A 69 4.50 -5.35 3.15
CA MET A 69 3.64 -4.36 2.49
C MET A 69 3.73 -4.46 0.95
N TRP A 70 4.94 -4.62 0.42
CA TRP A 70 5.19 -4.76 -1.02
C TRP A 70 4.54 -6.04 -1.60
N LEU A 71 4.75 -7.19 -0.96
CA LEU A 71 4.14 -8.46 -1.36
C LEU A 71 2.61 -8.42 -1.30
N TYR A 72 2.06 -7.83 -0.24
CA TYR A 72 0.61 -7.70 -0.10
C TYR A 72 0.01 -6.76 -1.16
N THR A 73 0.72 -5.68 -1.52
CA THR A 73 0.30 -4.79 -2.62
C THR A 73 0.29 -5.53 -3.96
N LEU A 74 1.34 -6.30 -4.27
CA LEU A 74 1.38 -7.15 -5.47
C LEU A 74 0.23 -8.15 -5.49
N TRP A 75 -0.05 -8.79 -4.35
CA TRP A 75 -1.14 -9.74 -4.22
C TRP A 75 -2.49 -9.09 -4.53
N ILE A 76 -2.74 -7.88 -4.03
CA ILE A 76 -3.97 -7.13 -4.32
C ILE A 76 -4.07 -6.77 -5.80
N ILE A 77 -2.97 -6.33 -6.43
CA ILE A 77 -2.94 -6.01 -7.87
C ILE A 77 -3.23 -7.28 -8.68
N TRP A 78 -2.63 -8.40 -8.32
CA TRP A 78 -2.90 -9.69 -8.95
C TRP A 78 -4.37 -10.09 -8.81
N LEU A 79 -4.95 -9.90 -7.63
CA LEU A 79 -6.36 -10.15 -7.33
C LEU A 79 -7.31 -9.25 -8.14
N PHE A 80 -6.89 -8.01 -8.39
CA PHE A 80 -7.59 -7.08 -9.28
C PHE A 80 -7.59 -7.58 -10.72
N CYS A 81 -6.42 -7.98 -11.24
CA CYS A 81 -6.29 -8.55 -12.58
C CYS A 81 -7.07 -9.85 -12.74
N SER A 82 -7.10 -10.69 -11.70
CA SER A 82 -7.87 -11.94 -11.64
C SER A 82 -9.37 -11.73 -11.41
N ARG A 83 -9.87 -10.48 -11.37
CA ARG A 83 -11.28 -10.11 -11.15
C ARG A 83 -11.94 -10.83 -9.96
N SER A 84 -11.18 -11.12 -8.91
CA SER A 84 -11.72 -11.84 -7.76
C SER A 84 -12.61 -10.97 -6.87
N ARG A 85 -13.72 -11.55 -6.40
CA ARG A 85 -14.64 -11.00 -5.38
C ARG A 85 -13.95 -10.56 -4.07
N ARG A 86 -12.77 -11.07 -3.76
CA ARG A 86 -12.06 -10.76 -2.51
C ARG A 86 -11.34 -9.41 -2.53
N PHE A 87 -11.10 -8.85 -3.72
CA PHE A 87 -10.37 -7.58 -3.90
C PHE A 87 -10.92 -6.43 -3.05
N PRO A 88 -12.24 -6.13 -3.07
CA PRO A 88 -12.78 -4.98 -2.33
C PRO A 88 -12.56 -5.07 -0.83
N LYS A 89 -12.67 -6.28 -0.25
CA LYS A 89 -12.48 -6.52 1.19
C LYS A 89 -11.01 -6.40 1.57
N LEU A 90 -10.12 -7.03 0.80
CA LEU A 90 -8.68 -7.04 1.06
C LEU A 90 -8.05 -5.66 0.86
N PHE A 91 -8.55 -4.87 -0.10
CA PHE A 91 -8.11 -3.50 -0.30
C PHE A 91 -8.58 -2.55 0.82
N ILE A 92 -9.79 -2.73 1.37
CA ILE A 92 -10.19 -1.97 2.57
C ILE A 92 -9.31 -2.35 3.76
N LEU A 93 -9.06 -3.65 3.96
CA LEU A 93 -8.14 -4.12 5.00
C LEU A 93 -6.74 -3.51 4.84
N TRP A 94 -6.25 -3.43 3.60
CA TRP A 94 -4.99 -2.76 3.28
C TRP A 94 -4.95 -1.31 3.73
N LEU A 95 -5.98 -0.51 3.39
CA LEU A 95 -6.09 0.89 3.80
C LEU A 95 -6.16 1.05 5.31
N LEU A 96 -6.84 0.15 6.01
CA LEU A 96 -6.87 0.18 7.48
C LEU A 96 -5.49 -0.14 8.06
N LEU A 97 -4.76 -1.08 7.46
CA LEU A 97 -3.42 -1.45 7.89
C LEU A 97 -2.44 -0.28 7.67
N THR A 98 -2.50 0.42 6.54
CA THR A 98 -1.68 1.63 6.30
C THR A 98 -1.98 2.74 7.30
N VAL A 99 -3.26 2.96 7.64
CA VAL A 99 -3.66 3.93 8.68
C VAL A 99 -3.15 3.52 10.05
N LEU A 100 -3.27 2.23 10.43
CA LEU A 100 -2.75 1.71 11.70
C LEU A 100 -1.23 1.88 11.81
N LEU A 101 -0.49 1.59 10.74
CA LEU A 101 0.96 1.81 10.70
C LEU A 101 1.30 3.29 10.83
N ALA A 102 0.55 4.18 10.18
CA ALA A 102 0.74 5.62 10.30
C ALA A 102 0.44 6.14 11.71
N LEU A 103 -0.61 5.63 12.37
CA LEU A 103 -0.92 5.96 13.76
C LEU A 103 0.17 5.48 14.72
N LYS A 104 0.69 4.27 14.54
CA LYS A 104 1.85 3.77 15.29
C LYS A 104 3.05 4.69 15.05
N ALA A 105 3.36 5.01 13.79
CA ALA A 105 4.47 5.87 13.46
C ALA A 105 4.31 7.23 14.14
N PHE A 106 3.14 7.84 14.08
CA PHE A 106 2.82 9.11 14.74
C PHE A 106 2.98 9.04 16.26
N ALA A 107 2.41 8.02 16.91
CA ALA A 107 2.39 7.92 18.37
C ALA A 107 3.76 7.62 19.01
N PHE A 108 4.70 7.05 18.25
CA PHE A 108 6.02 6.62 18.75
C PHE A 108 7.19 7.33 18.06
N SER A 109 6.92 8.38 17.28
CA SER A 109 7.91 9.11 16.50
C SER A 109 8.53 10.28 17.30
N PRO A 110 9.86 10.38 17.40
CA PRO A 110 10.55 11.55 17.95
C PRO A 110 10.76 12.64 16.87
N ILE A 111 9.77 12.86 16.01
CA ILE A 111 9.81 13.81 14.88
C ILE A 111 8.87 14.98 15.21
N SER A 112 9.19 16.17 14.71
CA SER A 112 8.33 17.35 14.88
C SER A 112 6.88 17.10 14.43
N ASP A 113 5.94 17.62 15.22
CA ASP A 113 4.49 17.40 15.06
C ASP A 113 3.99 17.69 13.64
N GLU A 114 4.60 18.67 12.95
CA GLU A 114 4.21 19.05 11.59
C GLU A 114 4.48 17.96 10.55
N ILE A 115 5.63 17.27 10.65
CA ILE A 115 6.00 16.18 9.74
C ILE A 115 5.17 14.93 10.07
N ALA A 116 4.96 14.68 11.36
CA ALA A 116 4.13 13.58 11.85
C ALA A 116 2.67 13.71 11.36
N LEU A 117 2.12 14.93 11.37
CA LEU A 117 0.78 15.20 10.84
C LEU A 117 0.68 14.99 9.33
N LYS A 118 1.68 15.43 8.54
CA LYS A 118 1.69 15.23 7.08
C LYS A 118 1.77 13.75 6.71
N THR A 119 2.56 12.98 7.44
CA THR A 119 2.70 11.53 7.21
C THR A 119 1.45 10.74 7.59
N LEU A 120 0.70 11.19 8.60
CA LEU A 120 -0.59 10.63 8.99
C LEU A 120 -1.75 11.05 8.07
N GLY A 121 -1.72 12.30 7.58
CA GLY A 121 -2.79 12.90 6.78
C GLY A 121 -3.02 12.16 5.46
N TRP A 122 -1.98 11.72 4.77
CA TRP A 122 -2.11 11.03 3.48
C TRP A 122 -2.82 9.67 3.57
N PRO A 123 -2.44 8.74 4.47
CA PRO A 123 -3.15 7.49 4.70
C PRO A 123 -4.61 7.71 5.12
N LEU A 124 -4.88 8.68 5.99
CA LEU A 124 -6.24 9.00 6.44
C LEU A 124 -7.10 9.54 5.29
N LEU A 125 -6.59 10.47 4.49
CA LEU A 125 -7.29 10.99 3.33
C LEU A 125 -7.56 9.89 2.29
N ALA A 126 -6.56 9.05 2.01
CA ALA A 126 -6.71 7.92 1.12
C ALA A 126 -7.83 6.98 1.62
N ALA A 127 -7.81 6.60 2.90
CA ALA A 127 -8.85 5.76 3.49
C ALA A 127 -10.24 6.44 3.44
N ALA A 128 -10.33 7.72 3.80
CA ALA A 128 -11.58 8.48 3.81
C ALA A 128 -12.20 8.61 2.41
N ILE A 129 -11.40 8.63 1.34
CA ILE A 129 -11.88 8.70 -0.04
C ILE A 129 -12.21 7.30 -0.57
N PHE A 130 -11.29 6.34 -0.42
CA PHE A 130 -11.41 5.04 -1.08
C PHE A 130 -12.40 4.08 -0.38
N VAL A 131 -12.54 4.13 0.95
CA VAL A 131 -13.48 3.27 1.68
C VAL A 131 -14.94 3.51 1.28
N PRO A 132 -15.49 4.75 1.29
CA PRO A 132 -16.86 4.98 0.85
C PRO A 132 -17.02 4.72 -0.65
N TYR A 133 -16.00 5.02 -1.46
CA TYR A 133 -16.00 4.74 -2.90
C TYR A 133 -16.22 3.24 -3.17
N ILE A 134 -15.46 2.36 -2.52
CA ILE A 134 -15.56 0.91 -2.72
C ILE A 134 -16.86 0.34 -2.15
N LYS A 135 -17.34 0.85 -1.01
CA LYS A 135 -18.58 0.38 -0.38
C LYS A 135 -19.83 0.75 -1.18
N ARG A 136 -19.85 1.93 -1.81
CA ARG A 136 -21.00 2.47 -2.55
C ARG A 136 -21.02 2.08 -4.03
N SER A 137 -19.87 1.74 -4.63
CA SER A 137 -19.78 1.48 -6.08
C SER A 137 -20.47 0.17 -6.50
N GLN A 138 -21.60 0.29 -7.19
CA GLN A 138 -22.28 -0.84 -7.84
C GLN A 138 -21.40 -1.49 -8.92
N ARG A 139 -20.55 -0.72 -9.61
CA ARG A 139 -19.61 -1.23 -10.63
C ARG A 139 -18.58 -2.22 -10.07
N VAL A 140 -18.01 -1.96 -8.89
CA VAL A 140 -17.11 -2.91 -8.19
C VAL A 140 -17.84 -4.24 -7.97
N LYS A 141 -19.10 -4.19 -7.54
CA LYS A 141 -19.90 -5.39 -7.29
C LYS A 141 -20.26 -6.17 -8.55
N HIS A 142 -20.39 -5.49 -9.71
CA HIS A 142 -20.65 -6.12 -11.00
C HIS A 142 -19.39 -6.67 -11.69
N THR A 143 -18.23 -5.99 -11.60
CA THR A 143 -16.98 -6.43 -12.25
C THR A 143 -16.30 -7.59 -11.53
N PHE A 144 -16.37 -7.63 -10.21
CA PHE A 144 -15.76 -8.70 -9.40
C PHE A 144 -16.81 -9.77 -9.10
N THR A 145 -17.25 -10.54 -10.09
CA THR A 145 -18.27 -11.59 -9.92
C THR A 145 -17.76 -13.01 -10.12
N GLU A 146 -16.56 -13.19 -10.68
CA GLU A 146 -15.98 -14.52 -10.94
C GLU A 146 -15.28 -15.09 -9.68
N ARG A 147 -15.35 -16.43 -9.55
CA ARG A 147 -14.94 -17.21 -8.37
C ARG A 147 -13.45 -17.55 -8.40
#